data_AF-A0A3N0BU95-F1
#
_entry.id   AF-A0A3N0BU95-F1
#
_cell.length_a   1.000
_cell.length_b   1.000
_cell.length_c   1.000
_cell.angle_alpha   90.00
_cell.angle_beta   90.00
_cell.angle_gamma   90.00
#
_symmetry.space_group_name_H-M   'P 1'
#
loop_
_entity.id
_entity.type
_entity.pdbx_description
1 polymer ?
#
loop_
_entity_poly.entity_id
_entity_poly.type
_entity_poly.pdbx_seq_one_letter_code
_entity_poly.pdbx_strand_id
1 'polypeptide(L)'
;MTTESVLRPSNTVMDPVDMGGARASRHSFIRSMIRRAVRAGWKIERTYFDVDAQGRGDAIYEVRAESHLWSFVAFSQRLSESERTDRVIAKAWDITAALVEGSVDADRLARMRAQVPLQEAGRAEQGSLIWTRANRSERFFEYVADRLADGEQPESEKFGGSPYIIRSTAFYSNGKCGLADYEGFEDGHPLAVPYRAHMVTAWLMREFSYDLVEACAAARNPRAARLSGPWRRYLGMGNATGLGMVPYAINHPEVINSWALLREIPLASVIARTVAPTEATVQRVMDLLRESIDYLAEQADIQSAPFAAGPELAVQLEELLGELRSWATTGRFTGKETSHIWKELHDAAALRGPGCRGMVASVLTELSDDLDEKVEALLRCDESRRIAPGDTCARLARGIDDEYSWTGAFDFSTPTAQQHFWFSSVDNEEPRRARLGADPGENVQHPVDIARAVAKLRADLAGTDEAMSVGEFLLSHPWHRATVARVQNVGKLTYGEVRDNLLDAEFLPLNLQRFQLAVYGMENYTPQSTDWLRVTLMAGAPRIADLASGDADDSWMFTRRPREAADHV
;
A
#
# COMPACT_ATOMS: atom_id res chain seq x y z
N MET A 1 -3.41 -17.92 -27.87
CA MET A 1 -3.39 -16.45 -28.01
C MET A 1 -2.71 -15.91 -26.76
N THR A 2 -1.57 -15.25 -26.93
CA THR A 2 -0.78 -14.67 -25.84
C THR A 2 -1.59 -13.58 -25.16
N THR A 3 -1.66 -13.61 -23.83
CA THR A 3 -2.41 -12.69 -22.94
C THR A 3 -1.96 -11.22 -23.01
N GLU A 4 -1.12 -10.84 -23.98
CA GLU A 4 -0.59 -9.49 -24.14
C GLU A 4 -1.55 -8.53 -24.85
N SER A 5 -2.59 -9.00 -25.55
CA SER A 5 -3.44 -8.11 -26.38
C SER A 5 -4.59 -7.40 -25.64
N VAL A 6 -4.64 -7.40 -24.30
CA VAL A 6 -5.77 -6.82 -23.53
C VAL A 6 -5.33 -5.92 -22.37
N LEU A 7 -4.03 -5.66 -22.20
CA LEU A 7 -3.55 -4.73 -21.18
C LEU A 7 -3.97 -3.28 -21.51
N ARG A 8 -4.38 -2.51 -20.49
CA ARG A 8 -4.74 -1.10 -20.70
C ARG A 8 -3.51 -0.29 -21.11
N PRO A 9 -3.66 0.71 -21.99
CA PRO A 9 -2.54 1.57 -22.40
C PRO A 9 -1.83 2.24 -21.21
N SER A 10 -0.50 2.36 -21.31
CA SER A 10 0.33 2.93 -20.24
C SER A 10 0.05 4.40 -19.96
N ASN A 11 -0.39 5.18 -20.96
CA ASN A 11 -0.86 6.56 -20.76
C ASN A 11 -2.13 6.66 -19.91
N THR A 12 -2.88 5.55 -19.75
CA THR A 12 -4.05 5.50 -18.86
C THR A 12 -3.64 4.98 -17.49
N VAL A 13 -2.92 3.86 -17.43
CA VAL A 13 -2.57 3.21 -16.15
C VAL A 13 -1.56 4.03 -15.34
N MET A 14 -0.63 4.70 -16.02
CA MET A 14 0.44 5.47 -15.39
C MET A 14 0.17 6.98 -15.33
N ASP A 15 -1.05 7.39 -15.66
CA ASP A 15 -1.55 8.72 -15.34
C ASP A 15 -1.85 8.79 -13.83
N PRO A 16 -1.27 9.75 -13.08
CA PRO A 16 -1.50 9.83 -11.64
C PRO A 16 -2.98 9.91 -11.25
N VAL A 17 -3.83 10.58 -12.03
CA VAL A 17 -5.26 10.68 -11.69
C VAL A 17 -5.93 9.31 -11.75
N ASP A 18 -5.62 8.45 -12.73
CA ASP A 18 -6.06 7.04 -12.70
C ASP A 18 -5.47 6.27 -11.52
N MET A 19 -4.15 6.39 -11.30
CA MET A 19 -3.44 5.73 -10.19
C MET A 19 -4.09 6.06 -8.83
N GLY A 20 -4.52 7.31 -8.63
CA GLY A 20 -5.21 7.77 -7.43
C GLY A 20 -6.58 7.11 -7.20
N GLY A 21 -7.18 6.53 -8.24
CA GLY A 21 -8.41 5.74 -8.16
C GLY A 21 -8.23 4.34 -7.57
N ALA A 22 -7.00 3.83 -7.47
CA ALA A 22 -6.73 2.47 -7.05
C ALA A 22 -7.30 2.11 -5.66
N ARG A 23 -7.72 0.84 -5.53
CA ARG A 23 -8.25 0.21 -4.31
C ARG A 23 -7.53 -1.10 -4.03
N ALA A 24 -7.44 -1.51 -2.77
CA ALA A 24 -6.90 -2.81 -2.40
C ALA A 24 -7.63 -3.93 -3.14
N SER A 25 -6.89 -4.84 -3.79
CA SER A 25 -7.43 -6.02 -4.46
C SER A 25 -6.91 -7.32 -3.83
N ARG A 26 -7.40 -8.47 -4.28
CA ARG A 26 -6.90 -9.82 -3.91
C ARG A 26 -5.39 -9.99 -3.96
N HIS A 27 -4.74 -9.31 -4.90
CA HIS A 27 -3.31 -9.45 -5.14
C HIS A 27 -2.45 -8.51 -4.28
N SER A 28 -3.08 -7.62 -3.50
CA SER A 28 -2.37 -6.73 -2.60
C SER A 28 -1.54 -7.51 -1.58
N PHE A 29 -0.40 -6.95 -1.15
CA PHE A 29 0.56 -7.64 -0.30
C PHE A 29 -0.03 -8.22 0.98
N ILE A 30 -0.96 -7.51 1.65
CA ILE A 30 -1.63 -8.03 2.85
C ILE A 30 -2.44 -9.29 2.53
N ARG A 31 -3.24 -9.25 1.45
CA ARG A 31 -4.12 -10.36 1.06
C ARG A 31 -3.33 -11.57 0.59
N SER A 32 -2.32 -11.37 -0.26
CA SER A 32 -1.46 -12.47 -0.71
C SER A 32 -0.67 -13.10 0.43
N MET A 33 -0.19 -12.30 1.39
CA MET A 33 0.48 -12.82 2.58
C MET A 33 -0.46 -13.68 3.44
N ILE A 34 -1.64 -13.17 3.81
CA ILE A 34 -2.60 -13.91 4.64
C ILE A 34 -3.08 -15.17 3.93
N ARG A 35 -3.40 -15.08 2.64
CA ARG A 35 -3.80 -16.24 1.82
C ARG A 35 -2.71 -17.31 1.80
N ARG A 36 -1.43 -16.93 1.66
CA ARG A 36 -0.31 -17.88 1.77
C ARG A 36 -0.24 -18.50 3.16
N ALA A 37 -0.38 -17.71 4.22
CA ALA A 37 -0.35 -18.20 5.60
C ALA A 37 -1.44 -19.25 5.86
N VAL A 38 -2.67 -19.00 5.37
CA VAL A 38 -3.80 -19.95 5.44
C VAL A 38 -3.49 -21.21 4.63
N ARG A 39 -3.16 -21.06 3.33
CA ARG A 39 -2.93 -22.18 2.42
C ARG A 39 -1.77 -23.09 2.86
N ALA A 40 -0.68 -22.49 3.36
CA ALA A 40 0.50 -23.19 3.81
C ALA A 40 0.43 -23.64 5.28
N GLY A 41 -0.71 -23.43 5.96
CA GLY A 41 -0.93 -23.90 7.33
C GLY A 41 0.05 -23.31 8.35
N TRP A 42 0.35 -22.01 8.23
CA TRP A 42 1.23 -21.33 9.18
C TRP A 42 0.64 -21.39 10.59
N LYS A 43 1.50 -21.53 11.60
CA LYS A 43 1.10 -21.51 13.01
C LYS A 43 1.68 -20.28 13.69
N ILE A 44 0.81 -19.51 14.33
CA ILE A 44 1.20 -18.30 15.05
C ILE A 44 0.69 -18.40 16.47
N GLU A 45 1.60 -18.35 17.44
CA GLU A 45 1.28 -18.56 18.85
C GLU A 45 1.93 -17.47 19.71
N ARG A 46 1.17 -16.93 20.67
CA ARG A 46 1.71 -16.03 21.70
C ARG A 46 2.41 -16.87 22.78
N THR A 47 3.73 -16.88 22.77
CA THR A 47 4.56 -17.72 23.66
C THR A 47 4.99 -17.00 24.93
N TYR A 48 5.00 -15.66 24.92
CA TYR A 48 5.32 -14.82 26.07
C TYR A 48 4.42 -13.59 26.11
N PHE A 49 3.92 -13.24 27.28
CA PHE A 49 3.16 -12.01 27.51
C PHE A 49 3.30 -11.59 28.97
N ASP A 50 4.10 -10.57 29.22
CA ASP A 50 4.32 -9.99 30.56
C ASP A 50 4.13 -8.48 30.45
N VAL A 51 2.92 -8.05 30.76
CA VAL A 51 2.49 -6.65 30.62
C VAL A 51 1.73 -6.24 31.88
N ASP A 52 2.11 -5.11 32.46
CA ASP A 52 1.50 -4.57 33.68
C ASP A 52 0.13 -3.92 33.44
N ALA A 53 -0.50 -3.47 34.53
CA ALA A 53 -1.81 -2.81 34.49
C ALA A 53 -1.85 -1.49 33.69
N GLN A 54 -0.70 -0.90 33.37
CA GLN A 54 -0.57 0.30 32.55
C GLN A 54 -0.22 -0.04 31.09
N GLY A 55 -0.11 -1.32 30.76
CA GLY A 55 0.28 -1.80 29.45
C GLY A 55 1.79 -1.73 29.21
N ARG A 56 2.64 -1.65 30.24
CA ARG A 56 4.10 -1.64 30.11
C ARG A 56 4.65 -3.06 30.24
N GLY A 57 5.57 -3.44 29.38
CA GLY A 57 6.15 -4.78 29.35
C GLY A 57 6.26 -5.32 27.93
N ASP A 58 6.40 -6.63 27.79
CA ASP A 58 6.84 -7.24 26.54
C ASP A 58 5.99 -8.46 26.15
N ALA A 59 5.95 -8.75 24.86
CA ALA A 59 5.27 -9.93 24.32
C ALA A 59 6.09 -10.58 23.20
N ILE A 60 5.96 -11.91 23.07
CA ILE A 60 6.59 -12.70 22.00
C ILE A 60 5.52 -13.55 21.32
N TYR A 61 5.51 -13.49 19.99
CA TYR A 61 4.70 -14.33 19.12
C TYR A 61 5.63 -15.15 18.22
N GLU A 62 5.57 -16.48 18.32
CA GLU A 62 6.27 -17.36 17.39
C GLU A 62 5.43 -17.57 16.13
N VAL A 63 6.09 -17.45 14.97
CA VAL A 63 5.51 -17.65 13.64
C VAL A 63 6.25 -18.81 12.99
N ARG A 64 5.59 -19.96 12.90
CA ARG A 64 6.03 -21.12 12.14
C ARG A 64 5.47 -21.00 10.73
N ALA A 65 6.27 -20.43 9.84
CA ALA A 65 5.97 -20.24 8.44
C ALA A 65 6.68 -21.32 7.62
N GLU A 66 5.95 -22.40 7.29
CA GLU A 66 6.51 -23.54 6.57
C GLU A 66 7.69 -24.17 7.35
N SER A 67 8.88 -24.28 6.76
CA SER A 67 10.10 -24.78 7.42
C SER A 67 10.82 -23.74 8.28
N HIS A 68 10.30 -22.51 8.39
CA HIS A 68 10.99 -21.39 9.03
C HIS A 68 10.30 -20.99 10.34
N LEU A 69 11.11 -20.70 11.36
CA LEU A 69 10.66 -20.14 12.63
C LEU A 69 11.08 -18.67 12.72
N TRP A 70 10.11 -17.81 12.97
CA TRP A 70 10.32 -16.39 13.25
C TRP A 70 9.71 -16.05 14.61
N SER A 71 10.24 -15.03 15.27
CA SER A 71 9.68 -14.46 16.49
C SER A 71 9.41 -12.98 16.30
N PHE A 72 8.19 -12.56 16.59
CA PHE A 72 7.85 -11.15 16.73
C PHE A 72 7.90 -10.78 18.21
N VAL A 73 8.77 -9.83 18.55
CA VAL A 73 8.99 -9.35 19.92
C VAL A 73 8.52 -7.91 20.00
N ALA A 74 7.54 -7.64 20.86
CA ALA A 74 7.01 -6.31 21.11
C ALA A 74 7.44 -5.81 22.50
N PHE A 75 7.91 -4.57 22.55
CA PHE A 75 8.23 -3.82 23.77
C PHE A 75 7.23 -2.68 23.87
N SER A 76 6.40 -2.70 24.90
CA SER A 76 5.39 -1.68 25.17
C SER A 76 5.76 -0.88 26.41
N GLN A 77 5.63 0.43 26.28
CA GLN A 77 5.71 1.39 27.35
C GLN A 77 4.50 2.33 27.29
N ARG A 78 4.42 3.25 28.24
CA ARG A 78 3.41 4.31 28.24
C ARG A 78 4.15 5.64 28.31
N LEU A 79 4.16 6.35 27.19
CA LEU A 79 4.71 7.69 27.14
C LEU A 79 3.77 8.68 27.83
N SER A 80 4.34 9.68 28.49
CA SER A 80 3.56 10.85 28.90
C SER A 80 3.10 11.65 27.67
N GLU A 81 2.03 12.43 27.81
CA GLU A 81 1.50 13.26 26.73
C GLU A 81 2.57 14.22 26.16
N SER A 82 3.43 14.77 27.01
CA SER A 82 4.53 15.66 26.60
C SER A 82 5.66 14.96 25.83
N GLU A 83 5.80 13.64 25.95
CA GLU A 83 6.83 12.85 25.26
C GLU A 83 6.34 12.31 23.91
N ARG A 84 5.03 12.33 23.68
CA ARG A 84 4.42 11.82 22.46
C ARG A 84 4.58 12.82 21.33
N THR A 85 5.16 12.35 20.24
CA THR A 85 5.07 13.03 18.96
C THR A 85 4.83 12.03 17.86
N ASP A 86 3.95 12.40 16.95
CA ASP A 86 3.55 11.60 15.80
C ASP A 86 4.53 11.69 14.62
N ARG A 87 5.68 12.34 14.83
CA ARG A 87 6.73 12.55 13.83
C ARG A 87 7.74 11.40 13.82
N VAL A 88 8.35 11.17 12.66
CA VAL A 88 9.39 10.13 12.48
C VAL A 88 10.63 10.39 13.34
N ILE A 89 10.91 11.65 13.66
CA ILE A 89 12.01 12.10 14.53
C ILE A 89 11.69 12.01 16.04
N ALA A 90 10.60 11.36 16.43
CA ALA A 90 10.30 11.16 17.85
C ALA A 90 11.48 10.45 18.54
N LYS A 91 11.67 10.71 19.84
CA LYS A 91 12.71 10.06 20.64
C LYS A 91 12.24 8.77 21.30
N ALA A 92 10.93 8.54 21.33
CA ALA A 92 10.30 7.38 21.92
C ALA A 92 8.92 7.12 21.29
N TRP A 93 8.45 5.88 21.41
CA TRP A 93 7.13 5.43 20.97
C TRP A 93 6.50 4.56 22.06
N ASP A 94 5.16 4.51 22.14
CA ASP A 94 4.51 3.62 23.11
C ASP A 94 4.85 2.16 22.83
N ILE A 95 5.07 1.79 21.57
CA ILE A 95 5.39 0.42 21.18
C ILE A 95 6.53 0.41 20.17
N THR A 96 7.51 -0.46 20.40
CA THR A 96 8.52 -0.84 19.41
C THR A 96 8.55 -2.35 19.28
N ALA A 97 8.87 -2.87 18.10
CA ALA A 97 8.87 -4.30 17.88
C ALA A 97 9.92 -4.73 16.86
N ALA A 98 10.25 -6.02 16.87
CA ALA A 98 11.14 -6.62 15.89
C ALA A 98 10.61 -7.99 15.43
N LEU A 99 10.75 -8.28 14.15
CA LEU A 99 10.60 -9.62 13.58
C LEU A 99 12.01 -10.21 13.39
N VAL A 100 12.32 -11.29 14.10
CA VAL A 100 13.64 -11.91 14.11
C VAL A 100 13.56 -13.40 13.79
N GLU A 101 14.62 -13.95 13.18
CA GLU A 101 14.73 -15.37 12.89
C GLU A 101 14.96 -16.18 14.18
N GLY A 102 14.31 -17.35 14.27
CA GLY A 102 14.45 -18.30 15.37
C GLY A 102 13.63 -17.95 16.62
N SER A 103 13.82 -18.72 17.68
CA SER A 103 13.22 -18.47 18.99
C SER A 103 13.96 -17.38 19.76
N VAL A 104 13.31 -16.83 20.78
CA VAL A 104 13.85 -15.77 21.64
C VAL A 104 13.87 -16.25 23.08
N ASP A 105 15.08 -16.50 23.60
CA ASP A 105 15.30 -16.80 25.02
C ASP A 105 15.42 -15.51 25.86
N ALA A 106 15.57 -15.67 27.17
CA ALA A 106 15.65 -14.55 28.11
C ALA A 106 16.84 -13.61 27.84
N ASP A 107 17.99 -14.16 27.45
CA ASP A 107 19.21 -13.37 27.17
C ASP A 107 19.05 -12.57 25.88
N ARG A 108 18.49 -13.18 24.84
CA ARG A 108 18.17 -12.50 23.58
C ARG A 108 17.12 -11.43 23.80
N LEU A 109 16.05 -11.73 24.55
CA LEU A 109 15.04 -10.74 24.91
C LEU A 109 15.66 -9.54 25.63
N ALA A 110 16.59 -9.76 26.57
CA ALA A 110 17.29 -8.69 27.26
C ALA A 110 18.14 -7.82 26.32
N ARG A 111 18.87 -8.43 25.38
CA ARG A 111 19.62 -7.68 24.35
C ARG A 111 18.70 -6.86 23.45
N MET A 112 17.62 -7.46 22.97
CA MET A 112 16.63 -6.80 22.13
C MET A 112 15.98 -5.62 22.87
N ARG A 113 15.61 -5.79 24.15
CA ARG A 113 15.05 -4.73 25.00
C ARG A 113 15.97 -3.51 25.09
N ALA A 114 17.29 -3.72 25.06
CA ALA A 114 18.25 -2.63 25.10
C ALA A 114 18.46 -1.92 23.75
N GLN A 115 18.07 -2.52 22.62
CA GLN A 115 18.41 -2.04 21.27
C GLN A 115 17.19 -1.65 20.43
N VAL A 116 16.14 -2.49 20.40
CA VAL A 116 14.95 -2.27 19.57
C VAL A 116 14.26 -0.94 19.91
N PRO A 117 14.06 -0.56 21.19
CA PRO A 117 13.44 0.73 21.51
C PRO A 117 14.24 1.96 21.06
N LEU A 118 15.57 1.83 20.88
CA LEU A 118 16.43 2.92 20.43
C LEU A 118 16.29 3.23 18.93
N GLN A 119 15.69 2.33 18.14
CA GLN A 119 15.43 2.50 16.72
C GLN A 119 16.69 2.93 15.93
N GLU A 120 16.77 4.15 15.41
CA GLU A 120 17.91 4.61 14.59
C GLU A 120 19.21 4.73 15.40
N ALA A 121 19.11 4.93 16.72
CA ALA A 121 20.27 4.88 17.62
C ALA A 121 20.64 3.45 18.04
N GLY A 122 19.74 2.48 17.82
CA GLY A 122 19.95 1.07 18.16
C GLY A 122 20.74 0.31 17.09
N ARG A 123 21.16 -0.90 17.42
CA ARG A 123 21.82 -1.82 16.49
C ARG A 123 21.08 -3.16 16.48
N ALA A 124 20.66 -3.57 15.29
CA ALA A 124 20.00 -4.83 15.08
C ALA A 124 20.96 -6.00 15.31
N GLU A 125 20.46 -7.05 15.95
CA GLU A 125 21.20 -8.31 16.02
C GLU A 125 21.03 -9.12 14.72
N GLN A 126 21.93 -10.08 14.50
CA GLN A 126 21.84 -10.99 13.37
C GLN A 126 20.49 -11.70 13.31
N GLY A 127 19.94 -11.85 12.10
CA GLY A 127 18.64 -12.46 11.88
C GLY A 127 17.44 -11.53 12.15
N SER A 128 17.67 -10.26 12.51
CA SER A 128 16.60 -9.26 12.60
C SER A 128 16.19 -8.79 11.21
N LEU A 129 14.92 -8.99 10.84
CA LEU A 129 14.41 -8.69 9.49
C LEU A 129 13.66 -7.36 9.44
N ILE A 130 12.80 -7.13 10.43
CA ILE A 130 11.99 -5.90 10.53
C ILE A 130 12.16 -5.31 11.91
N TRP A 131 12.36 -4.00 11.99
CA TRP A 131 12.05 -3.20 13.19
C TRP A 131 10.85 -2.31 12.91
N THR A 132 9.95 -2.16 13.86
CA THR A 132 8.76 -1.32 13.72
C THR A 132 8.46 -0.59 15.01
N ARG A 133 7.58 0.40 14.91
CA ARG A 133 7.17 1.28 16.00
C ARG A 133 5.76 1.81 15.77
N ALA A 134 5.05 2.03 16.88
CA ALA A 134 3.67 2.47 16.90
C ALA A 134 3.36 3.26 18.19
N ASN A 135 2.33 4.09 18.13
CA ASN A 135 1.76 4.78 19.28
C ASN A 135 0.35 4.27 19.57
N ARG A 136 -0.07 4.33 20.83
CA ARG A 136 -1.47 4.08 21.21
C ARG A 136 -2.32 5.21 20.66
N SER A 137 -3.52 4.88 20.18
CA SER A 137 -4.47 5.90 19.77
C SER A 137 -4.87 6.75 20.97
N GLU A 138 -4.61 8.05 20.91
CA GLU A 138 -5.05 9.01 21.94
C GLU A 138 -6.56 9.01 22.10
N ARG A 139 -7.28 8.81 20.99
CA ARG A 139 -8.75 8.83 20.96
C ARG A 139 -9.37 7.50 21.36
N PHE A 140 -8.75 6.38 20.98
CA PHE A 140 -9.44 5.08 21.00
C PHE A 140 -8.89 4.10 22.03
N PHE A 141 -7.61 4.18 22.42
CA PHE A 141 -7.03 3.14 23.27
C PHE A 141 -7.67 3.08 24.66
N GLU A 142 -7.68 4.22 25.36
CA GLU A 142 -8.25 4.29 26.72
C GLU A 142 -9.75 4.06 26.71
N TYR A 143 -10.45 4.63 25.72
CA TYR A 143 -11.88 4.42 25.50
C TYR A 143 -12.21 2.94 25.34
N VAL A 144 -11.53 2.21 24.45
CA VAL A 144 -11.79 0.76 24.27
C VAL A 144 -11.48 -0.01 25.55
N ALA A 145 -10.38 0.31 26.23
CA ALA A 145 -10.04 -0.36 27.50
C ALA A 145 -11.11 -0.11 28.59
N ASP A 146 -11.69 1.09 28.67
CA ASP A 146 -12.77 1.41 29.60
C ASP A 146 -14.06 0.64 29.25
N ARG A 147 -14.48 0.66 27.98
CA ARG A 147 -15.69 -0.08 27.54
C ARG A 147 -15.58 -1.58 27.84
N LEU A 148 -14.42 -2.16 27.54
CA LEU A 148 -14.18 -3.57 27.85
C LEU A 148 -14.15 -3.82 29.36
N ALA A 149 -13.56 -2.92 30.17
CA ALA A 149 -13.55 -3.03 31.63
C ALA A 149 -14.97 -2.97 32.23
N ASP A 150 -15.88 -2.22 31.61
CA ASP A 150 -17.30 -2.17 31.97
C ASP A 150 -18.07 -3.44 31.54
N GLY A 151 -17.44 -4.33 30.76
CA GLY A 151 -18.07 -5.54 30.24
C GLY A 151 -18.80 -5.34 28.90
N GLU A 152 -18.55 -4.21 28.23
CA GLU A 152 -19.28 -3.77 27.04
C GLU A 152 -18.35 -3.75 25.80
N GLN A 153 -18.94 -3.85 24.60
CA GLN A 153 -18.19 -3.61 23.36
C GLN A 153 -18.15 -2.10 23.07
N PRO A 154 -17.14 -1.59 22.34
CA PRO A 154 -17.12 -0.20 21.95
C PRO A 154 -18.22 0.13 20.94
N GLU A 155 -18.62 1.41 20.87
CA GLU A 155 -19.58 1.92 19.87
C GLU A 155 -18.88 2.23 18.55
N SER A 156 -19.44 1.74 17.44
CA SER A 156 -18.80 1.81 16.12
C SER A 156 -18.67 3.23 15.57
N GLU A 157 -19.63 4.09 15.91
CA GLU A 157 -19.75 5.48 15.49
C GLU A 157 -18.60 6.33 16.03
N LYS A 158 -17.95 5.90 17.12
CA LYS A 158 -16.83 6.63 17.71
C LYS A 158 -15.58 6.58 16.84
N PHE A 159 -15.41 5.58 15.97
CA PHE A 159 -14.16 5.39 15.21
C PHE A 159 -14.04 6.22 13.93
N GLY A 160 -15.16 6.79 13.46
CA GLY A 160 -15.22 7.53 12.19
C GLY A 160 -14.57 6.75 11.04
N GLY A 161 -13.74 7.43 10.25
CA GLY A 161 -13.12 6.85 9.06
C GLY A 161 -11.84 6.05 9.24
N SER A 162 -11.37 5.75 10.46
CA SER A 162 -10.13 4.96 10.63
C SER A 162 -10.18 4.17 11.94
N PRO A 163 -10.75 2.95 11.93
CA PRO A 163 -10.91 2.13 13.12
C PRO A 163 -9.59 1.43 13.50
N TYR A 164 -8.92 1.92 14.55
CA TYR A 164 -7.69 1.31 15.08
C TYR A 164 -7.49 1.57 16.57
N ILE A 165 -6.72 0.69 17.24
CA ILE A 165 -6.29 0.86 18.65
C ILE A 165 -4.89 1.48 18.73
N ILE A 166 -4.02 1.14 17.78
CA ILE A 166 -2.66 1.68 17.65
C ILE A 166 -2.42 2.19 16.24
N ARG A 167 -1.46 3.12 16.11
CA ARG A 167 -1.05 3.69 14.84
C ARG A 167 0.45 3.46 14.63
N SER A 168 0.79 2.74 13.58
CA SER A 168 2.18 2.54 13.16
C SER A 168 2.79 3.85 12.66
N THR A 169 4.09 4.05 12.90
CA THR A 169 4.85 5.21 12.41
C THR A 169 6.02 4.82 11.51
N ALA A 170 6.55 3.60 11.60
CA ALA A 170 7.57 3.12 10.67
C ALA A 170 7.67 1.60 10.61
N PHE A 171 8.18 1.10 9.48
CA PHE A 171 8.72 -0.24 9.32
C PHE A 171 10.11 -0.11 8.67
N TYR A 172 11.15 -0.51 9.39
CA TYR A 172 12.53 -0.52 8.93
C TYR A 172 12.92 -1.93 8.55
N SER A 173 13.69 -2.05 7.48
CA SER A 173 14.18 -3.31 6.92
C SER A 173 15.36 -3.05 5.97
N ASN A 174 15.88 -4.12 5.37
CA ASN A 174 16.82 -4.08 4.24
C ASN A 174 18.07 -3.20 4.52
N GLY A 175 18.87 -3.63 5.50
CA GLY A 175 20.14 -2.99 5.86
C GLY A 175 20.02 -1.84 6.85
N LYS A 176 18.86 -1.18 6.98
CA LYS A 176 18.67 -0.08 7.96
C LYS A 176 18.91 -0.60 9.38
N CYS A 177 19.67 0.14 10.19
CA CYS A 177 20.08 -0.26 11.55
C CYS A 177 20.85 -1.59 11.66
N GLY A 178 21.34 -2.15 10.55
CA GLY A 178 21.98 -3.48 10.51
C GLY A 178 21.00 -4.64 10.35
N LEU A 179 19.75 -4.37 9.95
CA LEU A 179 18.76 -5.40 9.64
C LEU A 179 19.19 -6.23 8.43
N ALA A 180 18.75 -7.48 8.39
CA ALA A 180 19.05 -8.41 7.30
C ALA A 180 18.51 -7.90 5.96
N ASP A 181 19.29 -8.14 4.91
CA ASP A 181 18.90 -7.86 3.52
C ASP A 181 18.06 -9.00 2.95
N TYR A 182 17.09 -8.65 2.10
CA TYR A 182 16.19 -9.64 1.47
C TYR A 182 16.88 -10.44 0.37
N GLU A 183 18.05 -10.02 -0.11
CA GLU A 183 18.83 -10.74 -1.12
C GLU A 183 19.22 -12.15 -0.65
N GLY A 184 19.31 -12.37 0.67
CA GLY A 184 19.56 -13.68 1.25
C GLY A 184 18.40 -14.67 1.16
N PHE A 185 17.20 -14.25 0.70
CA PHE A 185 16.07 -15.16 0.55
C PHE A 185 16.03 -15.84 -0.82
N GLU A 186 16.11 -17.17 -0.77
CA GLU A 186 15.95 -18.05 -1.91
C GLU A 186 14.54 -17.95 -2.52
N ASP A 187 14.42 -18.35 -3.78
CA ASP A 187 13.12 -18.54 -4.42
C ASP A 187 12.27 -19.54 -3.61
N GLY A 188 11.00 -19.19 -3.41
CA GLY A 188 10.07 -20.01 -2.65
C GLY A 188 10.05 -19.75 -1.14
N HIS A 189 11.05 -19.06 -0.57
CA HIS A 189 11.03 -18.68 0.84
C HIS A 189 9.73 -17.91 1.19
N PRO A 190 9.05 -18.21 2.33
CA PRO A 190 7.75 -17.64 2.65
C PRO A 190 7.71 -16.11 2.62
N LEU A 191 8.84 -15.48 2.97
CA LEU A 191 9.01 -14.03 3.03
C LEU A 191 9.83 -13.43 1.88
N ALA A 192 10.18 -14.21 0.82
CA ALA A 192 10.99 -13.72 -0.31
C ALA A 192 10.28 -12.64 -1.15
N VAL A 193 8.95 -12.71 -1.28
CA VAL A 193 8.21 -11.66 -1.98
C VAL A 193 8.31 -10.37 -1.16
N PRO A 194 8.69 -9.23 -1.78
CA PRO A 194 8.81 -7.95 -1.09
C PRO A 194 7.57 -7.62 -0.25
N TYR A 195 7.78 -6.87 0.83
CA TYR A 195 6.74 -6.47 1.78
C TYR A 195 6.02 -7.58 2.56
N ARG A 196 6.14 -8.88 2.25
CA ARG A 196 5.47 -9.94 3.04
C ARG A 196 5.88 -9.92 4.51
N ALA A 197 7.17 -9.80 4.81
CA ALA A 197 7.66 -9.68 6.19
C ALA A 197 7.10 -8.42 6.90
N HIS A 198 6.91 -7.32 6.16
CA HIS A 198 6.29 -6.11 6.69
C HIS A 198 4.82 -6.37 7.02
N MET A 199 4.09 -7.07 6.15
CA MET A 199 2.68 -7.41 6.38
C MET A 199 2.51 -8.40 7.54
N VAL A 200 3.38 -9.41 7.67
CA VAL A 200 3.36 -10.31 8.84
C VAL A 200 3.60 -9.52 10.13
N THR A 201 4.59 -8.61 10.11
CA THR A 201 4.88 -7.74 11.26
C THR A 201 3.70 -6.84 11.60
N ALA A 202 3.07 -6.21 10.60
CA ALA A 202 1.88 -5.39 10.77
C ALA A 202 0.69 -6.19 11.33
N TRP A 203 0.54 -7.46 10.91
CA TRP A 203 -0.50 -8.34 11.43
C TRP A 203 -0.29 -8.63 12.90
N LEU A 204 0.92 -9.02 13.29
CA LEU A 204 1.28 -9.30 14.68
C LEU A 204 1.22 -8.04 15.56
N MET A 205 1.57 -6.87 15.00
CA MET A 205 1.43 -5.60 15.69
C MET A 205 -0.05 -5.28 15.97
N ARG A 206 -0.95 -5.54 15.00
CA ARG A 206 -2.40 -5.45 15.19
C ARG A 206 -2.87 -6.44 16.26
N GLU A 207 -2.44 -7.69 16.22
CA GLU A 207 -2.77 -8.69 17.24
C GLU A 207 -2.34 -8.27 18.64
N PHE A 208 -1.11 -7.78 18.77
CA PHE A 208 -0.60 -7.25 20.03
C PHE A 208 -1.44 -6.08 20.55
N SER A 209 -1.97 -5.22 19.66
CA SER A 209 -2.83 -4.10 20.08
C SER A 209 -4.11 -4.56 20.77
N TYR A 210 -4.69 -5.67 20.31
CA TYR A 210 -5.85 -6.28 20.91
C TYR A 210 -5.52 -6.90 22.27
N ASP A 211 -4.45 -7.69 22.34
CA ASP A 211 -4.01 -8.30 23.60
C ASP A 211 -3.66 -7.24 24.64
N LEU A 212 -3.01 -6.15 24.22
CA LEU A 212 -2.61 -5.05 25.08
C LEU A 212 -3.81 -4.28 25.65
N VAL A 213 -4.83 -3.97 24.84
CA VAL A 213 -6.02 -3.24 25.31
C VAL A 213 -6.88 -4.11 26.21
N GLU A 214 -7.01 -5.40 25.90
CA GLU A 214 -7.74 -6.36 26.74
C GLU A 214 -7.03 -6.61 28.08
N ALA A 215 -5.70 -6.69 28.10
CA ALA A 215 -4.93 -6.80 29.33
C ALA A 215 -5.09 -5.55 30.21
N CYS A 216 -5.05 -4.36 29.62
CA CYS A 216 -5.33 -3.11 30.32
C CYS A 216 -6.75 -3.08 30.92
N ALA A 217 -7.74 -3.57 30.17
CA ALA A 217 -9.13 -3.66 30.64
C ALA A 217 -9.28 -4.67 31.79
N ALA A 218 -8.70 -5.86 31.66
CA ALA A 218 -8.72 -6.91 32.69
C ALA A 218 -8.04 -6.47 33.99
N ALA A 219 -6.99 -5.64 33.89
CA ALA A 219 -6.34 -5.05 35.04
C ALA A 219 -7.22 -4.01 35.77
N ARG A 220 -8.13 -3.34 35.07
CA ARG A 220 -9.15 -2.45 35.67
C ARG A 220 -10.28 -3.25 36.31
N ASN A 221 -10.72 -4.31 35.64
CA ASN A 221 -11.78 -5.19 36.11
C ASN A 221 -11.52 -6.64 35.64
N PRO A 222 -11.31 -7.61 36.55
CA PRO A 222 -11.09 -9.01 36.17
C PRO A 222 -12.24 -9.66 35.39
N ARG A 223 -13.44 -9.05 35.38
CA ARG A 223 -14.60 -9.46 34.58
C ARG A 223 -14.73 -8.68 33.27
N ALA A 224 -13.69 -7.97 32.84
CA ALA A 224 -13.68 -7.23 31.58
C ALA A 224 -14.07 -8.14 30.40
N ALA A 225 -14.87 -7.59 29.49
CA ALA A 225 -15.17 -8.24 28.23
C ALA A 225 -13.91 -8.31 27.35
N ARG A 226 -13.92 -9.25 26.41
CA ARG A 226 -12.97 -9.30 25.30
C ARG A 226 -13.64 -8.79 24.04
N LEU A 227 -12.85 -8.35 23.06
CA LEU A 227 -13.41 -7.95 21.77
C LEU A 227 -14.02 -9.18 21.09
N SER A 228 -15.29 -9.08 20.73
CA SER A 228 -16.10 -10.23 20.32
C SER A 228 -16.93 -9.93 19.08
N GLY A 229 -17.48 -10.98 18.46
CA GLY A 229 -18.29 -10.84 17.24
C GLY A 229 -17.54 -10.07 16.12
N PRO A 230 -18.20 -9.12 15.44
CA PRO A 230 -17.57 -8.33 14.37
C PRO A 230 -16.36 -7.50 14.82
N TRP A 231 -16.28 -7.10 16.10
CA TRP A 231 -15.14 -6.33 16.63
C TRP A 231 -13.82 -7.10 16.59
N ARG A 232 -13.88 -8.43 16.56
CA ARG A 232 -12.70 -9.28 16.40
C ARG A 232 -11.95 -8.95 15.12
N ARG A 233 -12.61 -8.54 14.05
CA ARG A 233 -11.99 -8.27 12.74
C ARG A 233 -12.07 -6.80 12.31
N TYR A 234 -13.01 -6.01 12.83
CA TYR A 234 -13.24 -4.64 12.37
C TYR A 234 -12.06 -3.68 12.60
N LEU A 235 -11.41 -3.75 13.77
CA LEU A 235 -10.30 -2.86 14.11
C LEU A 235 -9.03 -3.25 13.33
N GLY A 236 -8.52 -2.31 12.54
CA GLY A 236 -7.23 -2.47 11.89
C GLY A 236 -6.09 -1.85 12.70
N MET A 237 -4.99 -1.60 12.00
CA MET A 237 -3.88 -0.81 12.50
C MET A 237 -3.81 0.50 11.72
N GLY A 238 -3.77 1.63 12.41
CA GLY A 238 -3.67 2.93 11.77
C GLY A 238 -2.30 3.17 11.13
N ASN A 239 -2.27 3.96 10.07
CA ASN A 239 -1.04 4.51 9.50
C ASN A 239 -1.31 5.89 8.87
N ALA A 240 -0.24 6.67 8.71
CA ALA A 240 -0.26 7.89 7.91
C ALA A 240 0.92 7.84 6.94
N THR A 241 0.66 8.17 5.68
CA THR A 241 1.70 8.25 4.66
C THR A 241 2.39 9.61 4.68
N GLY A 242 3.63 9.66 4.18
CA GLY A 242 4.37 10.89 3.92
C GLY A 242 4.73 11.04 2.45
N LEU A 243 5.27 12.20 2.10
CA LEU A 243 5.70 12.54 0.74
C LEU A 243 6.82 11.63 0.19
N GLY A 244 7.53 10.89 1.06
CA GLY A 244 8.60 9.96 0.64
C GLY A 244 8.18 8.85 -0.31
N MET A 245 6.89 8.52 -0.36
CA MET A 245 6.38 7.52 -1.31
C MET A 245 6.46 8.01 -2.77
N VAL A 246 6.41 9.32 -3.03
CA VAL A 246 6.51 9.85 -4.39
C VAL A 246 7.92 9.66 -4.96
N PRO A 247 9.02 10.14 -4.32
CA PRO A 247 10.37 9.87 -4.80
C PRO A 247 10.70 8.38 -4.89
N TYR A 248 10.15 7.54 -4.01
CA TYR A 248 10.31 6.09 -4.11
C TYR A 248 9.76 5.56 -5.44
N ALA A 249 8.50 5.87 -5.76
CA ALA A 249 7.88 5.43 -7.02
C ALA A 249 8.68 5.85 -8.26
N ILE A 250 9.24 7.06 -8.26
CA ILE A 250 9.99 7.57 -9.41
C ILE A 250 11.37 6.91 -9.54
N ASN A 251 12.03 6.64 -8.42
CA ASN A 251 13.39 6.08 -8.42
C ASN A 251 13.43 4.55 -8.56
N HIS A 252 12.29 3.87 -8.40
CA HIS A 252 12.10 2.42 -8.51
C HIS A 252 11.08 2.02 -9.60
N PRO A 253 11.28 2.43 -10.88
CA PRO A 253 10.36 2.14 -11.99
C PRO A 253 10.11 0.66 -12.26
N GLU A 254 11.07 -0.23 -12.03
CA GLU A 254 10.89 -1.68 -12.18
C GLU A 254 9.88 -2.21 -11.15
N VAL A 255 9.97 -1.73 -9.90
CA VAL A 255 9.00 -2.03 -8.83
C VAL A 255 7.61 -1.52 -9.20
N ILE A 256 7.52 -0.25 -9.64
CA ILE A 256 6.23 0.35 -10.03
C ILE A 256 5.61 -0.37 -11.23
N ASN A 257 6.42 -0.76 -12.22
CA ASN A 257 5.96 -1.58 -13.34
C ASN A 257 5.36 -2.90 -12.83
N SER A 258 6.06 -3.61 -11.95
CA SER A 258 5.56 -4.85 -11.35
C SER A 258 4.27 -4.63 -10.56
N TRP A 259 4.13 -3.51 -9.84
CA TRP A 259 2.93 -3.18 -9.08
C TRP A 259 1.73 -2.83 -9.98
N ALA A 260 1.97 -2.18 -11.12
CA ALA A 260 0.94 -1.97 -12.12
C ALA A 260 0.51 -3.32 -12.75
N LEU A 261 1.47 -4.16 -13.14
CA LEU A 261 1.19 -5.50 -13.70
C LEU A 261 0.43 -6.42 -12.73
N LEU A 262 0.72 -6.33 -11.42
CA LEU A 262 -0.01 -7.03 -10.35
C LEU A 262 -1.52 -6.77 -10.41
N ARG A 263 -1.94 -5.61 -10.92
CA ARG A 263 -3.34 -5.20 -11.04
C ARG A 263 -3.88 -5.41 -12.45
N GLU A 264 -3.09 -5.07 -13.46
CA GLU A 264 -3.52 -5.06 -14.86
C GLU A 264 -3.62 -6.46 -15.47
N ILE A 265 -2.72 -7.39 -15.14
CA ILE A 265 -2.77 -8.75 -15.69
C ILE A 265 -4.06 -9.48 -15.24
N PRO A 266 -4.42 -9.50 -13.94
CA PRO A 266 -5.65 -10.16 -13.52
C PRO A 266 -6.90 -9.46 -14.05
N LEU A 267 -6.93 -8.13 -14.06
CA LEU A 267 -8.04 -7.37 -14.63
C LEU A 267 -8.24 -7.68 -16.11
N ALA A 268 -7.17 -7.64 -16.91
CA ALA A 268 -7.20 -7.96 -18.35
C ALA A 268 -7.70 -9.38 -18.61
N SER A 269 -7.26 -10.35 -17.78
CA SER A 269 -7.74 -11.74 -17.83
C SER A 269 -9.24 -11.83 -17.59
N VAL A 270 -9.77 -11.11 -16.59
CA VAL A 270 -11.20 -11.15 -16.25
C VAL A 270 -12.06 -10.46 -17.30
N ILE A 271 -11.67 -9.26 -17.75
CA ILE A 271 -12.47 -8.49 -18.73
C ILE A 271 -12.51 -9.15 -20.12
N ALA A 272 -11.54 -10.01 -20.44
CA ALA A 272 -11.53 -10.78 -21.68
C ALA A 272 -12.48 -11.99 -21.67
N ARG A 273 -13.06 -12.34 -20.52
CA ARG A 273 -13.95 -13.52 -20.40
C ARG A 273 -15.30 -13.24 -21.05
N THR A 274 -15.80 -14.21 -21.79
CA THR A 274 -17.21 -14.29 -22.16
C THR A 274 -18.00 -14.94 -21.03
N VAL A 275 -19.14 -14.36 -20.66
CA VAL A 275 -19.94 -14.75 -19.51
C VAL A 275 -21.39 -14.91 -19.92
N ALA A 276 -22.00 -16.03 -19.56
CA ALA A 276 -23.44 -16.21 -19.66
C ALA A 276 -24.16 -15.59 -18.45
N PRO A 277 -25.36 -15.01 -18.61
CA PRO A 277 -26.11 -14.39 -17.51
C PRO A 277 -26.36 -15.28 -16.28
N THR A 278 -26.38 -16.60 -16.46
CA THR A 278 -26.66 -17.57 -15.40
C THR A 278 -25.41 -18.09 -14.68
N GLU A 279 -24.21 -17.62 -15.04
CA GLU A 279 -22.98 -18.03 -14.36
C GLU A 279 -22.93 -17.53 -12.91
N ALA A 280 -22.41 -18.37 -12.00
CA ALA A 280 -22.31 -18.04 -10.57
C ALA A 280 -21.41 -16.81 -10.30
N THR A 281 -20.46 -16.54 -11.19
CA THR A 281 -19.59 -15.35 -11.15
C THR A 281 -20.40 -14.05 -11.22
N VAL A 282 -21.55 -14.05 -11.91
CA VAL A 282 -22.43 -12.89 -12.04
C VAL A 282 -23.02 -12.51 -10.68
N GLN A 283 -23.58 -13.49 -9.98
CA GLN A 283 -24.12 -13.27 -8.63
C GLN A 283 -23.01 -12.83 -7.66
N ARG A 284 -21.81 -13.43 -7.76
CA ARG A 284 -20.66 -13.04 -6.94
C ARG A 284 -20.28 -11.57 -7.13
N VAL A 285 -20.23 -11.07 -8.36
CA VAL A 285 -19.95 -9.65 -8.64
C VAL A 285 -21.06 -8.75 -8.11
N MET A 286 -22.32 -9.14 -8.25
CA MET A 286 -23.45 -8.38 -7.69
C MET A 286 -23.38 -8.27 -6.16
N ASP A 287 -23.03 -9.35 -5.48
CA ASP A 287 -22.88 -9.36 -4.02
C ASP A 287 -21.71 -8.48 -3.56
N LEU A 288 -20.55 -8.59 -4.22
CA LEU A 288 -19.39 -7.74 -3.94
C LEU A 288 -19.66 -6.26 -4.22
N LEU A 289 -20.40 -5.93 -5.29
CA LEU A 289 -20.82 -4.55 -5.55
C LEU A 289 -21.73 -4.04 -4.43
N ARG A 290 -22.73 -4.83 -4.00
CA ARG A 290 -23.60 -4.47 -2.87
C ARG A 290 -22.78 -4.23 -1.60
N GLU A 291 -21.86 -5.13 -1.26
CA GLU A 291 -20.97 -4.97 -0.10
C GLU A 291 -20.14 -3.69 -0.20
N SER A 292 -19.60 -3.37 -1.38
CA SER A 292 -18.83 -2.15 -1.62
C SER A 292 -19.68 -0.88 -1.50
N ILE A 293 -20.93 -0.90 -1.98
CA ILE A 293 -21.89 0.21 -1.87
C ILE A 293 -22.21 0.47 -0.41
N ASP A 294 -22.53 -0.60 0.32
CA ASP A 294 -22.79 -0.54 1.74
C ASP A 294 -21.57 0.02 2.50
N TYR A 295 -20.37 -0.49 2.25
CA TYR A 295 -19.14 0.02 2.87
C TYR A 295 -18.90 1.51 2.58
N LEU A 296 -19.09 1.95 1.34
CA LEU A 296 -18.88 3.35 0.93
C LEU A 296 -19.95 4.29 1.50
N ALA A 297 -21.19 3.82 1.66
CA ALA A 297 -22.28 4.61 2.25
C ALA A 297 -22.01 4.95 3.73
N GLU A 298 -21.29 4.09 4.46
CA GLU A 298 -20.88 4.34 5.86
C GLU A 298 -19.78 5.41 5.99
N GLN A 299 -19.26 5.94 4.89
CA GLN A 299 -18.16 6.91 4.87
C GLN A 299 -18.64 8.37 4.78
N ALA A 300 -19.92 8.64 5.05
CA ALA A 300 -20.50 9.98 4.94
C ALA A 300 -19.85 11.03 5.86
N ASP A 301 -19.24 10.60 6.96
CA ASP A 301 -18.54 11.44 7.93
C ASP A 301 -17.02 11.56 7.68
N ILE A 302 -16.52 11.02 6.57
CA ILE A 302 -15.09 10.99 6.23
C ILE A 302 -14.75 12.10 5.23
N GLN A 303 -13.74 12.90 5.55
CA GLN A 303 -13.16 13.85 4.60
C GLN A 303 -12.44 13.10 3.47
N SER A 304 -12.93 13.24 2.24
CA SER A 304 -12.36 12.58 1.04
C SER A 304 -11.63 13.52 0.10
N ALA A 305 -11.82 14.84 0.22
CA ALA A 305 -11.25 15.83 -0.69
C ALA A 305 -9.72 15.68 -0.78
N PRO A 306 -9.13 15.74 -1.99
CA PRO A 306 -9.73 16.14 -3.26
C PRO A 306 -10.41 15.00 -4.05
N PHE A 307 -10.61 13.83 -3.45
CA PHE A 307 -11.24 12.68 -4.11
C PHE A 307 -12.77 12.64 -3.88
N ALA A 308 -13.47 11.94 -4.78
CA ALA A 308 -14.91 11.68 -4.66
C ALA A 308 -15.26 11.07 -3.30
N ALA A 309 -16.38 11.53 -2.73
CA ALA A 309 -16.85 11.06 -1.42
C ALA A 309 -17.37 9.63 -1.52
N GLY A 310 -17.32 8.90 -0.39
CA GLY A 310 -17.84 7.53 -0.32
C GLY A 310 -19.31 7.43 -0.79
N PRO A 311 -20.24 8.22 -0.23
CA PRO A 311 -21.64 8.20 -0.66
C PRO A 311 -21.85 8.53 -2.15
N GLU A 312 -21.04 9.40 -2.75
CA GLU A 312 -21.11 9.68 -4.19
C GLU A 312 -20.72 8.46 -5.01
N LEU A 313 -19.63 7.78 -4.63
CA LEU A 313 -19.21 6.54 -5.26
C LEU A 313 -20.24 5.42 -5.06
N ALA A 314 -20.89 5.35 -3.89
CA ALA A 314 -21.94 4.37 -3.61
C ALA A 314 -23.12 4.52 -4.58
N VAL A 315 -23.58 5.75 -4.84
CA VAL A 315 -24.63 6.03 -5.84
C VAL A 315 -24.22 5.58 -7.24
N GLN A 316 -23.00 5.92 -7.67
CA GLN A 316 -22.48 5.51 -8.98
C GLN A 316 -22.42 3.98 -9.14
N LEU A 317 -22.08 3.25 -8.07
CA LEU A 317 -22.02 1.79 -8.09
C LEU A 317 -23.41 1.14 -8.03
N GLU A 318 -24.37 1.73 -7.32
CA GLU A 318 -25.77 1.27 -7.31
C GLU A 318 -26.39 1.35 -8.71
N GLU A 319 -26.10 2.42 -9.46
CA GLU A 319 -26.50 2.55 -10.86
C GLU A 319 -25.88 1.44 -11.74
N LEU A 320 -24.57 1.17 -11.61
CA LEU A 320 -23.90 0.07 -12.33
C LEU A 320 -24.48 -1.30 -11.95
N LEU A 321 -24.80 -1.50 -10.67
CA LEU A 321 -25.42 -2.73 -10.19
C LEU A 321 -26.82 -2.91 -10.79
N GLY A 322 -27.60 -1.83 -10.92
CA GLY A 322 -28.88 -1.83 -11.64
C GLY A 322 -28.73 -2.22 -13.12
N GLU A 323 -27.76 -1.65 -13.81
CA GLU A 323 -27.43 -1.99 -15.20
C GLU A 323 -26.99 -3.46 -15.35
N LEU A 324 -26.17 -3.96 -14.42
CA LEU A 324 -25.72 -5.35 -14.41
C LEU A 324 -26.88 -6.32 -14.15
N ARG A 325 -27.82 -5.99 -13.25
CA ARG A 325 -29.07 -6.75 -13.03
C ARG A 325 -29.94 -6.78 -14.28
N SER A 326 -30.04 -5.66 -14.99
CA SER A 326 -30.75 -5.60 -16.27
C SER A 326 -30.08 -6.49 -17.33
N TRP A 327 -28.75 -6.47 -17.42
CA TRP A 327 -28.03 -7.37 -18.32
C TRP A 327 -28.24 -8.84 -17.97
N ALA A 328 -28.23 -9.20 -16.68
CA ALA A 328 -28.43 -10.59 -16.25
C ALA A 328 -29.83 -11.16 -16.64
N THR A 329 -30.81 -10.28 -16.86
CA THR A 329 -32.17 -10.69 -17.28
C THR A 329 -32.40 -10.59 -18.78
N THR A 330 -31.79 -9.61 -19.45
CA THR A 330 -32.08 -9.27 -20.85
C THR A 330 -30.96 -9.61 -21.83
N GLY A 331 -29.76 -9.93 -21.34
CA GLY A 331 -28.53 -10.06 -22.13
C GLY A 331 -27.99 -8.73 -22.67
N ARG A 332 -28.59 -7.60 -22.28
CA ARG A 332 -28.24 -6.25 -22.76
C ARG A 332 -27.70 -5.38 -21.62
N PHE A 333 -26.51 -4.84 -21.82
CA PHE A 333 -25.92 -3.85 -20.92
C PHE A 333 -25.92 -2.49 -21.61
N THR A 334 -26.48 -1.46 -20.97
CA THR A 334 -26.67 -0.12 -21.58
C THR A 334 -27.29 -0.17 -22.99
N GLY A 335 -28.24 -1.08 -23.21
CA GLY A 335 -28.95 -1.27 -24.50
C GLY A 335 -28.24 -2.15 -25.55
N LYS A 336 -26.98 -2.55 -25.31
CA LYS A 336 -26.17 -3.36 -26.22
C LYS A 336 -26.13 -4.83 -25.78
N GLU A 337 -26.39 -5.76 -26.70
CA GLU A 337 -26.15 -7.19 -26.47
C GLU A 337 -24.65 -7.47 -26.35
N THR A 338 -24.26 -8.18 -25.29
CA THR A 338 -22.85 -8.47 -25.03
C THR A 338 -22.68 -9.72 -24.18
N SER A 339 -21.69 -10.52 -24.50
CA SER A 339 -21.17 -11.60 -23.64
C SER A 339 -19.92 -11.17 -22.86
N HIS A 340 -19.34 -10.01 -23.15
CA HIS A 340 -18.14 -9.49 -22.47
C HIS A 340 -18.53 -8.49 -21.37
N ILE A 341 -19.44 -8.90 -20.49
CA ILE A 341 -20.05 -8.00 -19.49
C ILE A 341 -19.01 -7.33 -18.57
N TRP A 342 -17.94 -8.03 -18.20
CA TRP A 342 -16.89 -7.47 -17.33
C TRP A 342 -16.15 -6.32 -17.98
N LYS A 343 -15.93 -6.39 -19.30
CA LYS A 343 -15.38 -5.26 -20.06
C LYS A 343 -16.35 -4.08 -20.06
N GLU A 344 -17.62 -4.32 -20.37
CA GLU A 344 -18.62 -3.26 -20.48
C GLU A 344 -18.86 -2.57 -19.12
N LEU A 345 -18.91 -3.35 -18.02
CA LEU A 345 -19.01 -2.83 -16.66
C LEU A 345 -17.79 -1.98 -16.27
N HIS A 346 -16.57 -2.46 -16.59
CA HIS A 346 -15.34 -1.71 -16.32
C HIS A 346 -15.27 -0.42 -17.14
N ASP A 347 -15.64 -0.46 -18.42
CA ASP A 347 -15.63 0.71 -19.31
C ASP A 347 -16.70 1.73 -18.86
N ALA A 348 -17.90 1.28 -18.45
CA ALA A 348 -18.92 2.15 -17.89
C ALA A 348 -18.47 2.81 -16.58
N ALA A 349 -17.73 2.09 -15.72
CA ALA A 349 -17.13 2.64 -14.52
C ALA A 349 -16.06 3.68 -14.83
N ALA A 350 -15.27 3.50 -15.91
CA ALA A 350 -14.28 4.46 -16.35
C ALA A 350 -14.90 5.82 -16.73
N LEU A 351 -16.12 5.83 -17.28
CA LEU A 351 -16.86 7.06 -17.60
C LEU A 351 -17.33 7.82 -16.34
N ARG A 352 -17.39 7.16 -15.18
CA ARG A 352 -17.78 7.75 -13.88
C ARG A 352 -16.58 8.27 -13.09
N GLY A 353 -15.37 8.07 -13.59
CA GLY A 353 -14.13 8.58 -13.02
C GLY A 353 -13.25 7.51 -12.34
N PRO A 354 -12.03 7.90 -11.92
CA PRO A 354 -11.01 6.96 -11.45
C PRO A 354 -11.41 6.21 -10.18
N GLY A 355 -12.15 6.86 -9.26
CA GLY A 355 -12.63 6.22 -8.04
C GLY A 355 -13.63 5.09 -8.28
N CYS A 356 -14.58 5.27 -9.21
CA CYS A 356 -15.55 4.25 -9.58
C CYS A 356 -14.87 3.11 -10.34
N ARG A 357 -14.04 3.43 -11.34
CA ARG A 357 -13.22 2.45 -12.07
C ARG A 357 -12.39 1.59 -11.14
N GLY A 358 -11.69 2.20 -10.18
CA GLY A 358 -10.85 1.47 -9.23
C GLY A 358 -11.63 0.51 -8.32
N MET A 359 -12.87 0.87 -7.94
CA MET A 359 -13.73 -0.01 -7.16
C MET A 359 -14.22 -1.21 -7.99
N VAL A 360 -14.71 -0.97 -9.21
CA VAL A 360 -15.14 -2.03 -10.12
C VAL A 360 -13.98 -2.94 -10.48
N ALA A 361 -12.80 -2.39 -10.77
CA ALA A 361 -11.59 -3.18 -11.02
C ALA A 361 -11.27 -4.10 -9.83
N SER A 362 -11.35 -3.57 -8.60
CA SER A 362 -11.15 -4.36 -7.38
C SER A 362 -12.12 -5.54 -7.28
N VAL A 363 -13.42 -5.28 -7.50
CA VAL A 363 -14.46 -6.31 -7.49
C VAL A 363 -14.21 -7.37 -8.57
N LEU A 364 -13.91 -6.95 -9.80
CA LEU A 364 -13.68 -7.88 -10.91
C LEU A 364 -12.45 -8.77 -10.66
N THR A 365 -11.38 -8.23 -10.06
CA THR A 365 -10.18 -9.02 -9.75
C THR A 365 -10.41 -10.10 -8.70
N GLU A 366 -11.54 -10.11 -7.98
CA GLU A 366 -11.89 -11.25 -7.12
C GLU A 366 -12.21 -12.53 -7.92
N LEU A 367 -12.42 -12.42 -9.23
CA LEU A 367 -12.65 -13.56 -10.12
C LEU A 367 -11.35 -14.17 -10.70
N SER A 368 -10.18 -13.71 -10.26
CA SER A 368 -8.87 -14.09 -10.86
C SER A 368 -7.96 -14.88 -9.94
N ASP A 369 -8.54 -15.75 -9.12
CA ASP A 369 -7.80 -16.66 -8.24
C ASP A 369 -6.82 -17.58 -9.00
N ASP A 370 -7.09 -17.86 -10.27
CA ASP A 370 -6.25 -18.62 -11.19
C ASP A 370 -4.87 -17.97 -11.49
N LEU A 371 -4.66 -16.70 -11.10
CA LEU A 371 -3.47 -15.93 -11.44
C LEU A 371 -2.57 -15.57 -10.25
N ASP A 372 -2.97 -15.90 -9.01
CA ASP A 372 -2.29 -15.49 -7.78
C ASP A 372 -0.77 -15.73 -7.85
N GLU A 373 -0.33 -16.97 -8.14
CA GLU A 373 1.09 -17.34 -8.18
C GLU A 373 1.85 -16.64 -9.32
N LYS A 374 1.19 -16.48 -10.47
CA LYS A 374 1.79 -15.86 -11.65
C LYS A 374 2.10 -14.39 -11.40
N VAL A 375 1.18 -13.65 -10.80
CA VAL A 375 1.40 -12.21 -10.55
C VAL A 375 2.31 -11.97 -9.35
N GLU A 376 2.28 -12.83 -8.33
CA GLU A 376 3.21 -12.74 -7.20
C GLU A 376 4.67 -12.96 -7.62
N ALA A 377 4.91 -13.82 -8.62
CA ALA A 377 6.25 -14.04 -9.18
C ALA A 377 6.85 -12.77 -9.84
N LEU A 378 6.03 -11.83 -10.29
CA LEU A 378 6.48 -10.58 -10.92
C LEU A 378 7.02 -9.56 -9.92
N LEU A 379 6.77 -9.76 -8.62
CA LEU A 379 7.09 -8.79 -7.58
C LEU A 379 8.57 -8.77 -7.19
N ARG A 380 9.35 -9.77 -7.61
CA ARG A 380 10.81 -9.72 -7.56
C ARG A 380 11.31 -9.10 -8.86
N CYS A 381 11.97 -7.95 -8.78
CA CYS A 381 12.49 -7.24 -9.94
C CYS A 381 14.01 -7.03 -9.85
N ASP A 382 14.67 -6.98 -11.00
CA ASP A 382 16.06 -6.55 -11.13
C ASP A 382 16.06 -5.05 -11.46
N GLU A 383 16.55 -4.24 -10.53
CA GLU A 383 16.63 -2.78 -10.68
C GLU A 383 17.96 -2.31 -11.30
N SER A 384 18.76 -3.23 -11.86
CA SER A 384 20.03 -2.90 -12.50
C SER A 384 19.83 -2.15 -13.82
N ARG A 385 20.38 -0.93 -13.90
CA ARG A 385 20.27 -0.05 -15.08
C ARG A 385 21.64 0.17 -15.70
N ARG A 386 21.96 -0.59 -16.74
CA ARG A 386 23.25 -0.49 -17.45
C ARG A 386 23.11 0.41 -18.67
N ILE A 387 24.07 1.31 -18.86
CA ILE A 387 24.14 2.12 -20.09
C ILE A 387 24.78 1.25 -21.18
N ALA A 388 24.22 1.32 -22.38
CA ALA A 388 24.85 0.79 -23.59
C ALA A 388 25.61 1.95 -24.29
N PRO A 389 26.90 2.17 -23.97
CA PRO A 389 27.64 3.33 -24.48
C PRO A 389 27.93 3.25 -25.99
N GLY A 390 27.88 2.04 -26.57
CA GLY A 390 28.09 1.82 -28.00
C GLY A 390 26.84 2.06 -28.88
N ASP A 391 25.66 2.30 -28.27
CA ASP A 391 24.50 2.75 -29.06
C ASP A 391 24.77 4.14 -29.66
N THR A 392 24.10 4.46 -30.77
CA THR A 392 24.23 5.78 -31.41
C THR A 392 23.26 6.81 -30.81
N CYS A 393 23.60 8.09 -30.90
CA CYS A 393 22.71 9.20 -30.53
C CYS A 393 21.37 9.15 -31.29
N ALA A 394 21.37 8.76 -32.57
CA ALA A 394 20.13 8.56 -33.32
C ALA A 394 19.23 7.46 -32.73
N ARG A 395 19.82 6.36 -32.24
CA ARG A 395 19.06 5.29 -31.58
C ARG A 395 18.50 5.77 -30.24
N LEU A 396 19.29 6.52 -29.47
CA LEU A 396 18.84 7.11 -28.22
C LEU A 396 17.68 8.08 -28.46
N ALA A 397 17.78 8.98 -29.45
CA ALA A 397 16.72 9.91 -29.82
C ALA A 397 15.41 9.19 -30.18
N ARG A 398 15.47 8.12 -30.99
CA ARG A 398 14.29 7.28 -31.29
C ARG A 398 13.68 6.66 -30.03
N GLY A 399 14.51 6.17 -29.10
CA GLY A 399 13.99 5.65 -27.82
C GLY A 399 13.24 6.70 -26.99
N ILE A 400 13.62 7.98 -27.09
CA ILE A 400 12.87 9.08 -26.47
C ILE A 400 11.55 9.33 -27.23
N ASP A 401 11.53 9.26 -28.55
CA ASP A 401 10.31 9.40 -29.36
C ASP A 401 9.30 8.29 -29.07
N ASP A 402 9.77 7.04 -29.02
CA ASP A 402 8.91 5.88 -28.84
C ASP A 402 8.31 5.85 -27.43
N GLU A 403 9.13 6.00 -26.39
CA GLU A 403 8.72 5.71 -25.01
C GLU A 403 8.45 6.95 -24.15
N TYR A 404 8.98 8.11 -24.55
CA TYR A 404 8.90 9.36 -23.80
C TYR A 404 8.27 10.52 -24.58
N SER A 405 7.56 10.24 -25.68
CA SER A 405 6.79 11.27 -26.41
C SER A 405 5.84 12.07 -25.51
N TRP A 406 5.31 11.45 -24.44
CA TRP A 406 4.44 12.09 -23.45
C TRP A 406 5.09 13.30 -22.76
N THR A 407 6.43 13.38 -22.66
CA THR A 407 7.10 14.53 -22.03
C THR A 407 6.97 15.81 -22.86
N GLY A 408 6.64 15.69 -24.15
CA GLY A 408 6.41 16.83 -25.05
C GLY A 408 5.12 17.60 -24.76
N ALA A 409 4.25 17.09 -23.90
CA ALA A 409 3.03 17.78 -23.48
C ALA A 409 3.29 18.93 -22.48
N PHE A 410 4.49 19.01 -21.89
CA PHE A 410 4.83 19.99 -20.85
C PHE A 410 5.71 21.12 -21.38
N ASP A 411 5.36 22.36 -21.05
CA ASP A 411 6.18 23.53 -21.31
C ASP A 411 6.95 23.96 -20.05
N PHE A 412 8.18 23.48 -19.93
CA PHE A 412 9.08 23.82 -18.84
C PHE A 412 9.61 25.26 -18.89
N SER A 413 9.24 26.11 -19.85
CA SER A 413 9.55 27.54 -19.79
C SER A 413 8.63 28.31 -18.86
N THR A 414 7.48 27.73 -18.50
CA THR A 414 6.48 28.39 -17.65
C THR A 414 6.81 28.25 -16.16
N PRO A 415 6.53 29.28 -15.33
CA PRO A 415 6.72 29.18 -13.88
C PRO A 415 5.83 28.12 -13.21
N THR A 416 4.65 27.85 -13.75
CA THR A 416 3.71 26.85 -13.22
C THR A 416 4.24 25.43 -13.37
N ALA A 417 4.84 25.10 -14.52
CA ALA A 417 5.44 23.79 -14.79
C ALA A 417 6.71 23.51 -13.96
N GLN A 418 7.23 24.49 -13.23
CA GLN A 418 8.42 24.35 -12.40
C GLN A 418 8.21 24.94 -11.00
N GLN A 419 6.96 25.02 -10.54
CA GLN A 419 6.63 25.67 -9.28
C GLN A 419 7.22 24.93 -8.08
N HIS A 420 7.30 23.61 -8.12
CA HIS A 420 7.71 22.79 -7.00
C HIS A 420 9.09 22.17 -7.18
N PHE A 421 9.75 21.88 -6.08
CA PHE A 421 10.91 21.01 -6.02
C PHE A 421 10.82 20.05 -4.83
N TRP A 422 11.54 18.95 -4.91
CA TRP A 422 11.53 17.88 -3.90
C TRP A 422 12.90 17.77 -3.26
N PHE A 423 12.97 17.54 -1.95
CA PHE A 423 14.24 17.47 -1.21
C PHE A 423 14.05 16.70 0.10
N SER A 424 15.13 16.30 0.76
CA SER A 424 15.07 15.76 2.12
C SER A 424 15.45 16.85 3.12
N SER A 425 14.59 17.09 4.11
CA SER A 425 14.83 18.07 5.17
C SER A 425 15.78 17.51 6.22
N VAL A 426 16.78 18.28 6.65
CA VAL A 426 17.68 17.91 7.75
C VAL A 426 16.91 17.68 9.05
N ASP A 427 15.90 18.50 9.32
CA ASP A 427 15.15 18.44 10.59
C ASP A 427 14.15 17.27 10.66
N ASN A 428 13.77 16.69 9.51
CA ASN A 428 12.73 15.66 9.45
C ASN A 428 13.19 14.34 8.83
N GLU A 429 14.37 14.31 8.19
CA GLU A 429 14.96 13.16 7.47
C GLU A 429 14.02 12.44 6.49
N GLU A 430 13.02 13.16 5.99
CA GLU A 430 11.99 12.68 5.07
C GLU A 430 11.94 13.55 3.82
N PRO A 431 11.57 12.97 2.66
CA PRO A 431 11.30 13.77 1.49
C PRO A 431 10.14 14.74 1.71
N ARG A 432 10.32 15.97 1.24
CA ARG A 432 9.41 17.09 1.29
C ARG A 432 9.26 17.70 -0.10
N ARG A 433 8.19 18.47 -0.26
CA ARG A 433 7.91 19.28 -1.43
C ARG A 433 7.87 20.74 -1.02
N ALA A 434 8.55 21.59 -1.76
CA ALA A 434 8.70 23.02 -1.50
C ALA A 434 8.46 23.81 -2.79
N ARG A 435 8.21 25.12 -2.65
CA ARG A 435 7.97 26.03 -3.77
C ARG A 435 9.25 26.74 -4.18
N LEU A 436 9.57 26.65 -5.47
CA LEU A 436 10.73 27.30 -6.08
C LEU A 436 10.68 28.82 -5.87
N GLY A 437 11.79 29.40 -5.42
CA GLY A 437 11.93 30.84 -5.16
C GLY A 437 11.25 31.35 -3.88
N ALA A 438 10.43 30.53 -3.20
CA ALA A 438 9.80 30.88 -1.93
C ALA A 438 10.46 30.16 -0.74
N ASP A 439 10.80 28.89 -0.93
CA ASP A 439 11.34 28.02 0.12
C ASP A 439 12.83 27.71 -0.11
N PRO A 440 13.65 27.55 0.95
CA PRO A 440 15.05 27.15 0.83
C PRO A 440 15.20 25.68 0.43
N GLY A 441 16.37 25.31 -0.11
CA GLY A 441 16.71 23.90 -0.41
C GLY A 441 16.76 23.55 -1.90
N GLU A 442 16.65 24.53 -2.79
CA GLU A 442 16.77 24.33 -4.25
C GLU A 442 18.10 23.68 -4.66
N ASN A 443 19.17 23.86 -3.89
CA ASN A 443 20.48 23.28 -4.17
C ASN A 443 20.62 21.80 -3.78
N VAL A 444 19.62 21.20 -3.12
CA VAL A 444 19.65 19.79 -2.64
C VAL A 444 18.45 18.99 -3.17
N GLN A 445 18.00 19.33 -4.38
CA GLN A 445 16.84 18.70 -5.01
C GLN A 445 17.03 17.20 -5.29
N HIS A 446 15.96 16.45 -5.09
CA HIS A 446 15.85 15.06 -5.53
C HIS A 446 15.63 14.98 -7.05
N PRO A 447 16.23 13.98 -7.73
CA PRO A 447 16.10 13.79 -9.17
C PRO A 447 14.77 13.10 -9.54
N VAL A 448 13.65 13.76 -9.27
CA VAL A 448 12.29 13.24 -9.56
C VAL A 448 11.66 13.84 -10.82
N ASP A 449 12.33 14.80 -11.45
CA ASP A 449 11.85 15.59 -12.59
C ASP A 449 12.07 14.90 -13.94
N ILE A 450 11.65 13.64 -14.07
CA ILE A 450 11.93 12.78 -15.24
C ILE A 450 11.52 13.45 -16.55
N ALA A 451 10.31 14.02 -16.62
CA ALA A 451 9.82 14.69 -17.82
C ALA A 451 10.73 15.86 -18.25
N ARG A 452 11.20 16.68 -17.28
CA ARG A 452 12.12 17.78 -17.54
C ARG A 452 13.51 17.29 -17.93
N ALA A 453 14.00 16.25 -17.27
CA ALA A 453 15.30 15.65 -17.54
C ALA A 453 15.36 15.07 -18.96
N VAL A 454 14.29 14.40 -19.41
CA VAL A 454 14.16 13.88 -20.78
C VAL A 454 14.04 15.01 -21.80
N ALA A 455 13.28 16.08 -21.51
CA ALA A 455 13.20 17.24 -22.39
C ALA A 455 14.57 17.91 -22.59
N LYS A 456 15.38 18.04 -21.53
CA LYS A 456 16.76 18.54 -21.62
C LYS A 456 17.68 17.61 -22.42
N LEU A 457 17.57 16.29 -22.21
CA LEU A 457 18.32 15.31 -23.00
C LEU A 457 17.99 15.42 -24.50
N ARG A 458 16.71 15.54 -24.83
CA ARG A 458 16.23 15.71 -26.21
C ARG A 458 16.78 16.98 -26.85
N ALA A 459 16.84 18.09 -26.10
CA ALA A 459 17.40 19.36 -26.60
C ALA A 459 18.90 19.25 -26.92
N ASP A 460 19.70 18.65 -26.03
CA ASP A 460 21.15 18.49 -26.26
C ASP A 460 21.45 17.48 -27.37
N LEU A 461 20.61 16.44 -27.54
CA LEU A 461 20.73 15.49 -28.64
C LEU A 461 20.45 16.11 -30.02
N ALA A 462 19.56 17.10 -30.10
CA ALA A 462 19.20 17.72 -31.38
C ALA A 462 20.37 18.44 -32.07
N GLY A 463 21.39 18.85 -31.29
CA GLY A 463 22.63 19.46 -31.82
C GLY A 463 23.79 18.48 -32.01
N THR A 464 23.58 17.18 -31.79
CA THR A 464 24.64 16.16 -31.79
C THR A 464 24.62 15.36 -33.09
N ASP A 465 25.79 14.93 -33.57
CA ASP A 465 25.90 13.98 -34.70
C ASP A 465 25.14 12.68 -34.39
N GLU A 466 24.21 12.31 -35.26
CA GLU A 466 23.38 11.11 -35.18
C GLU A 466 24.21 9.81 -35.06
N ALA A 467 25.40 9.78 -35.66
CA ALA A 467 26.30 8.63 -35.65
C ALA A 467 27.22 8.59 -34.42
N MET A 468 27.31 9.67 -33.64
CA MET A 468 28.09 9.72 -32.40
C MET A 468 27.63 8.63 -31.44
N SER A 469 28.57 8.02 -30.73
CA SER A 469 28.22 7.05 -29.69
C SER A 469 27.65 7.73 -28.45
N VAL A 470 26.74 7.04 -27.75
CA VAL A 470 26.20 7.48 -26.46
C VAL A 470 27.33 7.71 -25.44
N GLY A 471 28.40 6.92 -25.50
CA GLY A 471 29.59 7.10 -24.67
C GLY A 471 30.28 8.44 -24.90
N GLU A 472 30.54 8.82 -26.15
CA GLU A 472 31.12 10.12 -26.51
C GLU A 472 30.19 11.29 -26.14
N PHE A 473 28.89 11.14 -26.39
CA PHE A 473 27.89 12.13 -25.98
C PHE A 473 27.92 12.39 -24.47
N LEU A 474 27.99 11.33 -23.66
CA LEU A 474 28.02 11.42 -22.19
C LEU A 474 29.34 11.98 -21.64
N LEU A 475 30.45 11.91 -22.38
CA LEU A 475 31.68 12.63 -22.01
C LEU A 475 31.47 14.14 -22.12
N SER A 476 30.68 14.59 -23.10
CA SER A 476 30.35 16.00 -23.32
C SER A 476 29.19 16.49 -22.44
N HIS A 477 28.24 15.60 -22.12
CA HIS A 477 27.04 15.89 -21.34
C HIS A 477 26.84 14.91 -20.17
N PRO A 478 27.76 14.86 -19.19
CA PRO A 478 27.75 13.84 -18.13
C PRO A 478 26.52 13.87 -17.22
N TRP A 479 25.85 15.02 -17.11
CA TRP A 479 24.60 15.17 -16.33
C TRP A 479 23.44 14.34 -16.87
N HIS A 480 23.49 13.89 -18.14
CA HIS A 480 22.46 13.05 -18.74
C HIS A 480 22.60 11.57 -18.43
N ARG A 481 23.66 11.14 -17.73
CA ARG A 481 23.96 9.72 -17.48
C ARG A 481 22.75 8.95 -16.92
N ALA A 482 22.06 9.50 -15.91
CA ALA A 482 20.91 8.84 -15.30
C ALA A 482 19.70 8.78 -16.27
N THR A 483 19.42 9.86 -16.98
CA THR A 483 18.33 9.94 -17.96
C THR A 483 18.55 8.99 -19.13
N VAL A 484 19.79 8.89 -19.65
CA VAL A 484 20.16 7.93 -20.70
C VAL A 484 19.97 6.50 -20.22
N ALA A 485 20.45 6.17 -19.02
CA ALA A 485 20.22 4.85 -18.43
C ALA A 485 18.72 4.55 -18.30
N ARG A 486 17.92 5.54 -17.92
CA ARG A 486 16.46 5.42 -17.83
C ARG A 486 15.83 5.14 -19.19
N VAL A 487 16.11 5.94 -20.22
CA VAL A 487 15.57 5.74 -21.58
C VAL A 487 15.94 4.36 -22.14
N GLN A 488 17.19 3.92 -21.94
CA GLN A 488 17.66 2.63 -22.49
C GLN A 488 17.09 1.39 -21.77
N ASN A 489 16.71 1.50 -20.50
CA ASN A 489 16.29 0.36 -19.67
C ASN A 489 14.81 0.42 -19.29
N VAL A 490 14.37 1.54 -18.70
CA VAL A 490 13.01 1.75 -18.18
C VAL A 490 12.00 1.98 -19.29
N GLY A 491 12.40 2.63 -20.39
CA GLY A 491 11.53 2.83 -21.54
C GLY A 491 10.93 1.53 -22.11
N LYS A 492 11.59 0.39 -21.88
CA LYS A 492 11.11 -0.93 -22.35
C LYS A 492 10.05 -1.56 -21.44
N LEU A 493 9.82 -1.00 -20.26
CA LEU A 493 8.83 -1.50 -19.31
C LEU A 493 7.44 -0.96 -19.67
N THR A 494 6.43 -1.83 -19.68
CA THR A 494 5.06 -1.45 -20.02
C THR A 494 4.54 -0.30 -19.15
N TYR A 495 4.84 -0.33 -17.85
CA TYR A 495 4.30 0.58 -16.84
C TYR A 495 5.40 1.21 -15.97
N GLY A 496 6.61 1.39 -16.52
CA GLY A 496 7.77 1.87 -15.76
C GLY A 496 7.80 3.37 -15.46
N GLU A 497 6.99 4.17 -16.13
CA GLU A 497 7.04 5.64 -16.00
C GLU A 497 5.72 6.19 -15.48
N VAL A 498 5.78 6.95 -14.39
CA VAL A 498 4.69 7.86 -14.01
C VAL A 498 4.68 9.02 -15.01
N ARG A 499 3.59 9.16 -15.76
CA ARG A 499 3.51 10.06 -16.91
C ARG A 499 2.95 11.43 -16.53
N ASP A 500 3.70 12.17 -15.71
CA ASP A 500 3.31 13.51 -15.25
C ASP A 500 4.52 14.41 -14.97
N ASN A 501 4.27 15.70 -14.77
CA ASN A 501 5.24 16.69 -14.33
C ASN A 501 5.15 16.90 -12.81
N LEU A 502 6.04 16.24 -12.07
CA LEU A 502 6.09 16.31 -10.60
C LEU A 502 6.48 17.69 -10.02
N LEU A 503 6.92 18.62 -10.89
CA LEU A 503 7.26 19.99 -10.51
C LEU A 503 6.09 20.95 -10.72
N ASP A 504 5.02 20.50 -11.36
CA ASP A 504 3.87 21.35 -11.68
C ASP A 504 3.14 21.82 -10.43
N ALA A 505 2.50 22.98 -10.52
CA ALA A 505 1.63 23.52 -9.49
C ALA A 505 0.47 22.58 -9.13
N GLU A 506 -0.10 21.91 -10.15
CA GLU A 506 -1.29 21.07 -10.02
C GLU A 506 -0.98 19.60 -9.73
N PHE A 507 0.30 19.21 -9.68
CA PHE A 507 0.67 17.84 -9.33
C PHE A 507 0.15 17.48 -7.93
N LEU A 508 -0.61 16.38 -7.83
CA LEU A 508 -1.19 15.91 -6.57
C LEU A 508 -0.46 14.63 -6.08
N PRO A 509 0.45 14.73 -5.09
CA PRO A 509 1.17 13.60 -4.52
C PRO A 509 0.28 12.45 -4.02
N LEU A 510 -0.92 12.79 -3.52
CA LEU A 510 -1.87 11.81 -2.99
C LEU A 510 -2.23 10.73 -4.00
N ASN A 511 -2.21 11.04 -5.30
CA ASN A 511 -2.52 10.09 -6.37
C ASN A 511 -1.56 8.89 -6.36
N LEU A 512 -0.25 9.16 -6.35
CA LEU A 512 0.77 8.11 -6.29
C LEU A 512 0.80 7.41 -4.94
N GLN A 513 0.56 8.15 -3.84
CA GLN A 513 0.46 7.54 -2.52
C GLN A 513 -0.68 6.52 -2.47
N ARG A 514 -1.88 6.88 -2.94
CA ARG A 514 -3.04 5.98 -2.98
C ARG A 514 -2.78 4.72 -3.79
N PHE A 515 -2.13 4.83 -4.94
CA PHE A 515 -1.76 3.66 -5.74
C PHE A 515 -0.92 2.66 -4.96
N GLN A 516 0.16 3.11 -4.35
CA GLN A 516 1.07 2.25 -3.60
C GLN A 516 0.40 1.67 -2.34
N LEU A 517 -0.38 2.49 -1.62
CA LEU A 517 -1.13 2.05 -0.45
C LEU A 517 -2.21 1.01 -0.82
N ALA A 518 -2.84 1.15 -1.99
CA ALA A 518 -3.75 0.15 -2.54
C ALA A 518 -3.02 -1.15 -2.86
N VAL A 519 -1.81 -1.10 -3.42
CA VAL A 519 -0.97 -2.28 -3.67
C VAL A 519 -0.52 -2.96 -2.37
N TYR A 520 -0.25 -2.20 -1.30
CA TYR A 520 -0.02 -2.77 0.02
C TYR A 520 -1.27 -3.47 0.57
N GLY A 521 -2.47 -3.01 0.21
CA GLY A 521 -3.75 -3.57 0.65
C GLY A 521 -4.40 -2.75 1.77
N MET A 522 -4.10 -1.45 1.81
CA MET A 522 -4.65 -0.54 2.81
C MET A 522 -6.01 0.02 2.36
N GLU A 523 -6.82 0.44 3.33
CA GLU A 523 -8.15 0.99 3.09
C GLU A 523 -8.33 2.31 3.86
N ASN A 524 -9.55 2.88 3.83
CA ASN A 524 -9.92 4.04 4.64
C ASN A 524 -9.09 5.31 4.38
N TYR A 525 -8.82 5.59 3.11
CA TYR A 525 -8.06 6.76 2.65
C TYR A 525 -8.73 8.07 3.08
N THR A 526 -8.11 8.75 4.04
CA THR A 526 -8.60 10.02 4.58
C THR A 526 -7.54 11.10 4.40
N PRO A 527 -7.58 11.89 3.32
CA PRO A 527 -6.67 13.02 3.11
C PRO A 527 -6.69 14.00 4.27
N GLN A 528 -5.52 14.52 4.61
CA GLN A 528 -5.34 15.51 5.68
C GLN A 528 -4.76 16.82 5.12
N SER A 529 -4.05 16.74 3.99
CA SER A 529 -3.73 17.84 3.09
C SER A 529 -3.55 17.28 1.67
N THR A 530 -3.02 18.07 0.75
CA THR A 530 -2.59 17.62 -0.60
C THR A 530 -1.31 16.79 -0.60
N ASP A 531 -0.65 16.63 0.54
CA ASP A 531 0.66 15.99 0.66
C ASP A 531 0.65 14.68 1.46
N TRP A 532 -0.39 14.45 2.27
CA TRP A 532 -0.52 13.24 3.06
C TRP A 532 -1.96 12.86 3.40
N LEU A 533 -2.15 11.58 3.69
CA LEU A 533 -3.42 10.98 4.06
C LEU A 533 -3.25 9.91 5.14
N ARG A 534 -4.34 9.58 5.83
CA ARG A 534 -4.43 8.46 6.78
C ARG A 534 -5.06 7.25 6.12
N VAL A 535 -4.68 6.06 6.59
CA VAL A 535 -5.21 4.77 6.14
C VAL A 535 -5.29 3.80 7.31
N THR A 536 -6.01 2.70 7.08
CA THR A 536 -6.04 1.56 7.99
C THR A 536 -5.52 0.32 7.29
N LEU A 537 -4.67 -0.43 7.97
CA LEU A 537 -4.19 -1.74 7.54
C LEU A 537 -5.05 -2.82 8.18
N MET A 538 -5.41 -3.85 7.40
CA MET A 538 -6.02 -5.09 7.92
C MET A 538 -7.32 -4.87 8.71
N ALA A 539 -8.11 -3.84 8.39
CA ALA A 539 -9.51 -3.84 8.81
C ALA A 539 -10.20 -5.01 8.09
N GLY A 540 -10.97 -5.82 8.82
CA GLY A 540 -11.62 -7.02 8.30
C GLY A 540 -10.78 -8.29 8.32
N ALA A 541 -9.45 -8.17 8.20
CA ALA A 541 -8.61 -9.34 8.00
C ALA A 541 -8.67 -10.32 9.18
N PRO A 542 -8.58 -11.64 8.94
CA PRO A 542 -8.69 -12.65 9.98
C PRO A 542 -7.68 -12.45 11.11
N ARG A 543 -8.04 -12.87 12.32
CA ARG A 543 -7.16 -12.85 13.49
C ARG A 543 -6.21 -14.05 13.44
N ILE A 544 -5.07 -13.99 14.15
CA ILE A 544 -4.20 -15.17 14.28
C ILE A 544 -4.91 -16.35 14.95
N ALA A 545 -5.90 -16.06 15.80
CA ALA A 545 -6.76 -17.08 16.39
C ALA A 545 -7.65 -17.78 15.34
N ASP A 546 -8.01 -17.09 14.25
CA ASP A 546 -8.82 -17.67 13.17
C ASP A 546 -7.97 -18.64 12.31
N LEU A 547 -6.64 -18.46 12.26
CA LEU A 547 -5.75 -19.49 11.67
C LEU A 547 -5.81 -20.79 12.46
N ALA A 548 -5.78 -20.70 13.80
CA ALA A 548 -5.77 -21.86 14.68
C ALA A 548 -7.11 -22.62 14.67
N SER A 549 -8.24 -21.91 14.54
CA SER A 549 -9.56 -22.53 14.45
C SER A 549 -9.93 -23.02 13.05
N GLY A 550 -9.19 -22.60 12.02
CA GLY A 550 -9.52 -22.87 10.61
C GLY A 550 -10.59 -21.94 10.03
N ASP A 551 -10.93 -20.86 10.73
CA ASP A 551 -11.92 -19.86 10.31
C ASP A 551 -11.30 -18.69 9.50
N ALA A 552 -10.00 -18.72 9.26
CA ALA A 552 -9.31 -17.71 8.46
C ALA A 552 -9.67 -17.85 6.97
N ASP A 553 -10.24 -16.77 6.42
CA ASP A 553 -10.67 -16.69 5.03
C ASP A 553 -10.02 -15.49 4.31
N ASP A 554 -10.22 -15.41 2.98
CA ASP A 554 -9.79 -14.28 2.13
C ASP A 554 -10.98 -13.37 1.73
N SER A 555 -12.09 -13.43 2.47
CA SER A 555 -13.37 -12.77 2.17
C SER A 555 -13.66 -11.64 3.16
N TRP A 556 -12.77 -10.65 3.20
CA TRP A 556 -12.82 -9.59 4.23
C TRP A 556 -12.62 -8.16 3.72
N MET A 557 -12.70 -7.94 2.41
CA MET A 557 -12.79 -6.57 1.87
C MET A 557 -14.13 -5.91 2.25
N PHE A 558 -14.21 -4.58 2.14
CA PHE A 558 -15.45 -3.82 2.36
C PHE A 558 -16.05 -4.05 3.75
N THR A 559 -15.18 -4.12 4.76
CA THR A 559 -15.61 -4.42 6.12
C THR A 559 -16.52 -3.33 6.65
N ARG A 560 -17.72 -3.73 7.04
CA ARG A 560 -18.78 -2.87 7.56
C ARG A 560 -18.58 -2.57 9.05
N ARG A 561 -19.05 -1.41 9.49
CA ARG A 561 -19.08 -1.06 10.92
C ARG A 561 -19.89 -2.11 11.71
N PRO A 562 -19.39 -2.60 12.87
CA PRO A 562 -20.18 -3.44 13.76
C PRO A 562 -21.46 -2.72 14.14
N ARG A 563 -22.61 -3.32 13.86
CA ARG A 563 -23.88 -2.83 14.39
C ARG A 563 -24.03 -3.40 15.80
N GLU A 564 -24.44 -2.57 16.75
CA GLU A 564 -24.88 -3.07 18.04
C GLU A 564 -25.97 -4.12 17.78
N ALA A 565 -25.88 -5.27 18.43
CA ALA A 565 -26.96 -6.23 18.37
C ALA A 565 -28.19 -5.50 18.89
N ALA A 566 -29.20 -5.28 18.03
CA ALA A 566 -30.52 -4.96 18.53
C ALA A 566 -30.89 -6.15 19.41
N ASP A 567 -30.94 -5.94 20.73
CA ASP A 567 -31.31 -6.97 21.68
C ASP A 567 -32.53 -7.72 21.13
N HIS A 568 -32.32 -9.00 20.80
CA HIS A 568 -33.43 -9.90 20.56
C HIS A 568 -34.13 -10.09 21.90
N VAL A 569 -35.11 -9.22 22.17
CA VAL A 569 -36.11 -9.38 23.23
C VAL A 569 -36.96 -10.61 22.94
#